data_AF-B2W6L4-F1
#
_entry.id   AF-B2W6L4-F1
#
_cell.length_a   1.000
_cell.length_b   1.000
_cell.length_c   1.000
_cell.angle_alpha   90.00
_cell.angle_beta   90.00
_cell.angle_gamma   90.00
#
_symmetry.space_group_name_H-M   'P 1'
#
loop_
_entity.id
_entity.type
_entity.pdbx_description
1 polymer ?
#
loop_
_entity_poly.entity_id
_entity_poly.type
_entity_poly.pdbx_seq_one_letter_code
_entity_poly.pdbx_strand_id
1 'polypeptide(L)'
;MASFFKTVDIMAGFPNTLGLLAGNTVINNDSTMPAAGVLKTAVRDLKKYMKLRNEANGQRVIPIGYSAATSSARDQEILEYLTAGDNDMSIDFWTCSNFEWKKKSDTTGSGYDDLLHRFSNTTIPIFFSEYGNPSRQPRLFQETTALYSPAMSRIFSGGCAYEFWESANGYGLAKPDDENKIFERRETDRGILLVFNDFVNYKSKLAEVGDIAVEDVSEATEREGEQGETGKKASGPWQDKFRMLESCVDWHEVEAS
;
A
#
# COMPACT_ATOMS: atom_id res chain seq x y z
N MET A 1 -5.45 16.57 12.13
CA MET A 1 -4.21 15.95 12.64
C MET A 1 -4.36 15.22 13.97
N ALA A 2 -5.11 15.72 14.96
CA ALA A 2 -5.26 15.05 16.27
C ALA A 2 -5.57 13.53 16.21
N SER A 3 -6.54 13.11 15.37
CA SER A 3 -6.85 11.68 15.21
C SER A 3 -5.69 10.87 14.63
N PHE A 4 -4.90 11.45 13.72
CA PHE A 4 -3.70 10.80 13.17
C PHE A 4 -2.64 10.57 14.26
N PHE A 5 -2.37 11.58 15.09
CA PHE A 5 -1.40 11.47 16.18
C PHE A 5 -1.82 10.43 17.22
N LYS A 6 -3.11 10.40 17.58
CA LYS A 6 -3.65 9.37 18.47
C LYS A 6 -3.49 7.96 17.88
N THR A 7 -3.73 7.79 16.58
CA THR A 7 -3.49 6.51 15.89
C THR A 7 -2.02 6.13 15.94
N VAL A 8 -1.10 7.07 15.68
CA VAL A 8 0.34 6.84 15.80
C VAL A 8 0.70 6.35 17.20
N ASP A 9 0.25 7.03 18.26
CA ASP A 9 0.60 6.69 19.63
C ASP A 9 0.11 5.28 20.02
N ILE A 10 -1.09 4.90 19.59
CA ILE A 10 -1.64 3.56 19.84
C ILE A 10 -0.86 2.51 19.03
N MET A 11 -0.69 2.75 17.73
CA MET A 11 -0.17 1.74 16.80
C MET A 11 1.34 1.54 16.92
N ALA A 12 2.08 2.52 17.48
CA ALA A 12 3.51 2.43 17.74
C ALA A 12 3.85 1.39 18.82
N GLY A 13 2.90 1.10 19.72
CA GLY A 13 3.06 0.09 20.77
C GLY A 13 3.07 -1.36 20.26
N PHE A 14 2.70 -1.60 19.00
CA PHE A 14 2.66 -2.93 18.42
C PHE A 14 3.84 -3.13 17.44
N PRO A 15 4.76 -4.07 17.71
CA PRO A 15 5.93 -4.29 16.86
C PRO A 15 5.56 -4.83 15.47
N ASN A 16 4.39 -5.44 15.33
CA ASN A 16 3.85 -5.95 14.08
C ASN A 16 3.01 -4.93 13.29
N THR A 17 2.91 -3.67 13.73
CA THR A 17 2.36 -2.61 12.88
C THR A 17 3.33 -2.32 11.74
N LEU A 18 3.03 -2.75 10.52
CA LEU A 18 3.90 -2.55 9.36
C LEU A 18 4.08 -1.06 9.02
N GLY A 19 2.98 -0.33 8.92
CA GLY A 19 2.93 1.04 8.44
C GLY A 19 1.57 1.68 8.68
N LEU A 20 1.48 2.99 8.52
CA LEU A 20 0.22 3.74 8.54
C LEU A 20 0.00 4.42 7.18
N LEU A 21 -1.25 4.54 6.76
CA LEU A 21 -1.60 5.27 5.54
C LEU A 21 -2.03 6.70 5.90
N ALA A 22 -1.38 7.70 5.30
CA ALA A 22 -1.81 9.10 5.40
C ALA A 22 -3.13 9.36 4.64
N GLY A 23 -3.49 8.47 3.71
CA GLY A 23 -4.76 8.49 3.00
C GLY A 23 -4.96 7.20 2.19
N ASN A 24 -6.22 6.89 1.92
CA ASN A 24 -6.62 5.77 1.08
C ASN A 24 -7.58 6.25 0.00
N THR A 25 -7.19 6.13 -1.27
CA THR A 25 -8.00 6.46 -2.46
C THR A 25 -8.56 7.89 -2.49
N VAL A 26 -7.90 8.80 -1.76
CA VAL A 26 -8.31 10.22 -1.66
C VAL A 26 -8.27 10.88 -3.04
N ILE A 27 -7.24 10.57 -3.81
CA ILE A 27 -7.13 10.96 -5.20
C ILE A 27 -7.57 9.77 -6.06
N ASN A 28 -8.76 9.88 -6.63
CA ASN A 28 -9.37 8.83 -7.45
C ASN A 28 -9.75 9.30 -8.87
N ASN A 29 -9.66 10.60 -9.14
CA ASN A 29 -9.86 11.21 -10.45
C ASN A 29 -9.14 12.56 -10.54
N ASP A 30 -9.10 13.16 -11.74
CA ASP A 30 -8.36 14.40 -12.00
C ASP A 30 -8.81 15.58 -11.12
N SER A 31 -10.11 15.69 -10.82
CA SER A 31 -10.65 16.76 -9.97
C SER A 31 -10.19 16.67 -8.51
N THR A 32 -9.74 15.49 -8.07
CA THR A 32 -9.23 15.25 -6.71
C THR A 32 -7.71 15.36 -6.60
N MET A 33 -6.99 15.54 -7.72
CA MET A 33 -5.52 15.66 -7.72
C MET A 33 -4.98 16.77 -6.81
N PRO A 34 -5.65 17.94 -6.63
CA PRO A 34 -5.19 18.96 -5.68
C PRO A 34 -5.05 18.47 -4.23
N ALA A 35 -5.72 17.37 -3.84
CA ALA A 35 -5.57 16.78 -2.51
C ALA A 35 -4.14 16.24 -2.25
N ALA A 36 -3.31 16.08 -3.28
CA ALA A 36 -1.90 15.67 -3.14
C ALA A 36 -1.13 16.60 -2.20
N GLY A 37 -1.35 17.91 -2.28
CA GLY A 37 -0.72 18.89 -1.39
C GLY A 37 -1.11 18.71 0.07
N VAL A 38 -2.39 18.37 0.32
CA VAL A 38 -2.90 18.06 1.68
C VAL A 38 -2.27 16.78 2.20
N LEU A 39 -2.22 15.73 1.39
CA LEU A 39 -1.58 14.46 1.75
C LEU A 39 -0.11 14.64 2.12
N LYS A 40 0.65 15.37 1.30
CA LYS A 40 2.07 15.64 1.56
C LYS A 40 2.27 16.44 2.85
N THR A 41 1.39 17.39 3.12
CA THR A 41 1.37 18.15 4.38
C THR A 41 1.11 17.24 5.58
N ALA A 42 0.15 16.32 5.46
CA ALA A 42 -0.15 15.35 6.52
C ALA A 42 1.01 14.38 6.77
N VAL A 43 1.70 13.93 5.72
CA VAL A 43 2.91 13.09 5.83
C VAL A 43 4.01 13.82 6.59
N ARG A 44 4.34 15.05 6.18
CA ARG A 44 5.33 15.89 6.88
C ARG A 44 5.00 16.04 8.37
N ASP A 45 3.74 16.38 8.67
CA ASP A 45 3.32 16.61 10.04
C ASP A 45 3.32 15.30 10.87
N LEU A 46 2.92 14.17 10.29
CA LEU A 46 3.03 12.85 10.92
C LEU A 46 4.48 12.48 11.25
N LYS A 47 5.39 12.69 10.30
CA LYS A 47 6.82 12.39 10.48
C LYS A 47 7.47 13.31 11.51
N LYS A 48 7.17 14.62 11.48
CA LYS A 48 7.63 15.56 12.51
C LYS A 48 7.12 15.14 13.90
N TYR A 49 5.85 14.80 14.03
CA TYR A 49 5.28 14.34 15.30
C TYR A 49 5.99 13.09 15.82
N MET A 50 6.13 12.05 14.99
CA MET A 50 6.83 10.82 15.40
C MET A 50 8.29 11.05 15.75
N LYS A 51 8.98 11.94 15.05
CA LYS A 51 10.36 12.32 15.39
C LYS A 51 10.43 12.93 16.79
N LEU A 52 9.58 13.89 17.10
CA LEU A 52 9.53 14.51 18.44
C LEU A 52 9.22 13.48 19.53
N ARG A 53 8.25 12.58 19.30
CA ARG A 53 7.92 11.51 20.26
C ARG A 53 9.08 10.53 20.44
N ASN A 54 9.75 10.15 19.36
CA ASN A 54 10.93 9.29 19.42
C ASN A 54 12.06 9.93 20.24
N GLU A 55 12.34 11.22 20.01
CA GLU A 55 13.35 11.98 20.77
C GLU A 55 12.97 12.14 22.24
N ALA A 56 11.69 12.36 22.55
CA ALA A 56 11.21 12.58 23.91
C ALA A 56 11.15 11.29 24.76
N ASN A 57 10.74 10.17 24.18
CA ASN A 57 10.46 8.95 24.95
C ASN A 57 10.76 7.62 24.24
N GLY A 58 11.43 7.64 23.09
CA GLY A 58 11.79 6.44 22.35
C GLY A 58 10.64 5.76 21.62
N GLN A 59 9.48 6.41 21.46
CA GLN A 59 8.36 5.89 20.67
C GLN A 59 8.83 5.46 19.27
N ARG A 60 8.40 4.28 18.83
CA ARG A 60 8.77 3.75 17.51
C ARG A 60 8.26 4.66 16.39
N VAL A 61 9.13 5.03 15.46
CA VAL A 61 8.75 5.72 14.22
C VAL A 61 8.18 4.69 13.25
N ILE A 62 6.92 4.86 12.86
CA ILE A 62 6.22 3.95 11.97
C ILE A 62 6.28 4.53 10.55
N PRO A 63 6.59 3.74 9.51
CA PRO A 63 6.53 4.20 8.13
C PRO A 63 5.15 4.75 7.76
N ILE A 64 5.12 5.86 7.01
CA ILE A 64 3.89 6.48 6.50
C ILE A 64 3.81 6.31 4.98
N GLY A 65 2.74 5.68 4.51
CA GLY A 65 2.48 5.49 3.10
C GLY A 65 1.19 6.14 2.61
N TYR A 66 0.89 5.91 1.34
CA TYR A 66 -0.35 6.30 0.69
C TYR A 66 -0.90 5.14 -0.14
N SER A 67 -2.22 4.94 -0.12
CA SER A 67 -2.90 3.93 -0.92
C SER A 67 -3.66 4.59 -2.06
N ALA A 68 -3.24 4.34 -3.30
CA ALA A 68 -3.86 4.86 -4.50
C ALA A 68 -5.03 4.00 -4.99
N ALA A 69 -6.01 4.66 -5.63
CA ALA A 69 -7.23 4.02 -6.10
C ALA A 69 -7.01 2.99 -7.21
N THR A 70 -6.01 3.23 -8.05
CA THR A 70 -5.58 2.30 -9.08
C THR A 70 -4.06 2.38 -9.23
N SER A 71 -3.54 1.79 -10.28
CA SER A 71 -2.14 1.84 -10.66
C SER A 71 -1.94 2.58 -11.99
N SER A 72 -2.70 3.66 -12.21
CA SER A 72 -2.75 4.41 -13.47
C SER A 72 -1.58 5.40 -13.65
N ALA A 73 -1.48 6.03 -14.82
CA ALA A 73 -0.50 7.10 -15.06
C ALA A 73 -0.70 8.32 -14.15
N ARG A 74 -1.97 8.66 -13.82
CA ARG A 74 -2.28 9.70 -12.82
C ARG A 74 -1.67 9.35 -11.47
N ASP A 75 -1.78 8.09 -11.06
CA ASP A 75 -1.26 7.62 -9.78
C ASP A 75 0.28 7.63 -9.75
N GLN A 76 0.94 7.42 -10.90
CA GLN A 76 2.38 7.61 -11.02
C GLN A 76 2.78 9.08 -10.80
N GLU A 77 2.07 10.05 -11.39
CA GLU A 77 2.31 11.49 -11.15
C GLU A 77 2.13 11.85 -9.67
N ILE A 78 1.14 11.26 -8.99
CA ILE A 78 0.97 11.43 -7.54
C ILE A 78 2.12 10.79 -6.74
N LEU A 79 2.55 9.58 -7.10
CA LEU A 79 3.69 8.90 -6.48
C LEU A 79 4.94 9.76 -6.58
N GLU A 80 5.29 10.23 -7.78
CA GLU A 80 6.47 11.08 -8.01
C GLU A 80 6.38 12.39 -7.22
N TYR A 81 5.19 12.97 -7.08
CA TYR A 81 5.00 14.14 -6.22
C TYR A 81 5.18 13.81 -4.73
N LEU A 82 4.59 12.73 -4.23
CA LEU A 82 4.63 12.37 -2.80
C LEU A 82 5.99 11.85 -2.35
N THR A 83 6.85 11.39 -3.27
CA THR A 83 8.22 10.97 -2.96
C THR A 83 9.27 12.06 -3.17
N ALA A 84 8.94 13.14 -3.90
CA ALA A 84 9.90 14.21 -4.15
C ALA A 84 10.26 15.02 -2.89
N GLY A 85 11.51 15.49 -2.82
CA GLY A 85 12.00 16.36 -1.74
C GLY A 85 12.61 15.59 -0.56
N ASP A 86 12.77 16.26 0.56
CA ASP A 86 13.42 15.71 1.74
C ASP A 86 12.63 14.55 2.37
N ASN A 87 13.38 13.62 2.99
CA ASN A 87 12.81 12.43 3.62
C ASN A 87 11.85 12.74 4.76
N ASP A 88 11.86 13.93 5.34
CA ASP A 88 10.91 14.32 6.40
C ASP A 88 9.52 14.69 5.86
N MET A 89 9.36 14.86 4.54
CA MET A 89 8.09 15.21 3.88
C MET A 89 7.70 14.25 2.74
N SER A 90 8.52 13.24 2.45
CA SER A 90 8.18 12.17 1.50
C SER A 90 7.51 10.98 2.19
N ILE A 91 6.66 10.27 1.45
CA ILE A 91 6.10 8.98 1.90
C ILE A 91 7.19 7.89 1.93
N ASP A 92 7.05 6.95 2.85
CA ASP A 92 7.99 5.85 3.07
C ASP A 92 7.66 4.61 2.22
N PHE A 93 6.39 4.42 1.85
CA PHE A 93 5.94 3.33 0.98
C PHE A 93 4.69 3.73 0.20
N TRP A 94 4.44 3.03 -0.90
CA TRP A 94 3.30 3.24 -1.76
C TRP A 94 2.47 1.98 -1.88
N THR A 95 1.15 2.12 -1.89
CA THR A 95 0.27 1.00 -2.21
C THR A 95 -0.74 1.40 -3.27
N CYS A 96 -1.27 0.42 -3.98
CA CYS A 96 -2.37 0.64 -4.91
C CYS A 96 -3.30 -0.55 -4.96
N SER A 97 -4.58 -0.29 -5.21
CA SER A 97 -5.52 -1.35 -5.57
C SER A 97 -5.29 -1.75 -7.02
N ASN A 98 -5.18 -3.05 -7.30
CA ASN A 98 -5.06 -3.57 -8.65
C ASN A 98 -6.04 -4.73 -8.89
N PHE A 99 -7.00 -4.49 -9.79
CA PHE A 99 -8.00 -5.48 -10.20
C PHE A 99 -7.97 -5.73 -11.71
N GLU A 100 -6.85 -5.47 -12.38
CA GLU A 100 -6.77 -5.56 -13.85
C GLU A 100 -6.63 -7.00 -14.35
N TRP A 101 -6.26 -7.94 -13.49
CA TRP A 101 -6.17 -9.35 -13.85
C TRP A 101 -7.56 -9.96 -14.14
N LYS A 102 -7.91 -10.05 -15.43
CA LYS A 102 -9.26 -10.43 -15.88
C LYS A 102 -9.33 -11.79 -16.62
N LYS A 103 -8.20 -12.44 -16.94
CA LYS A 103 -8.17 -13.70 -17.72
C LYS A 103 -7.01 -14.63 -17.32
N LYS A 104 -7.03 -15.89 -17.82
CA LYS A 104 -5.83 -16.73 -18.00
C LYS A 104 -4.91 -16.03 -19.00
N SER A 105 -4.28 -14.94 -18.59
CA SER A 105 -3.28 -14.27 -19.39
C SER A 105 -1.95 -14.61 -18.76
N ASP A 106 -1.04 -15.12 -19.59
CA ASP A 106 0.39 -14.96 -19.34
C ASP A 106 0.65 -13.47 -19.06
N THR A 107 1.66 -13.14 -18.26
CA THR A 107 1.97 -11.78 -17.78
C THR A 107 1.79 -10.69 -18.85
N THR A 108 2.16 -11.01 -20.10
CA THR A 108 2.09 -10.18 -21.30
C THR A 108 0.68 -9.69 -21.69
N GLY A 109 -0.39 -10.38 -21.28
CA GLY A 109 -1.79 -10.02 -21.61
C GLY A 109 -2.60 -9.41 -20.46
N SER A 110 -2.03 -9.36 -19.25
CA SER A 110 -2.71 -8.93 -18.02
C SER A 110 -2.63 -7.43 -17.74
N GLY A 111 -1.80 -6.70 -18.50
CA GLY A 111 -1.43 -5.31 -18.21
C GLY A 111 -0.31 -5.18 -17.16
N TYR A 112 0.27 -6.29 -16.68
CA TYR A 112 1.37 -6.23 -15.71
C TYR A 112 2.69 -5.76 -16.34
N ASP A 113 2.91 -5.94 -17.63
CA ASP A 113 4.06 -5.34 -18.32
C ASP A 113 4.04 -3.81 -18.23
N ASP A 114 2.86 -3.20 -18.39
CA ASP A 114 2.68 -1.76 -18.21
C ASP A 114 2.91 -1.34 -16.75
N LEU A 115 2.56 -2.19 -15.78
CA LEU A 115 2.84 -1.93 -14.36
C LEU A 115 4.34 -1.99 -14.07
N LEU A 116 5.02 -3.01 -14.56
CA LEU A 116 6.47 -3.17 -14.41
C LEU A 116 7.19 -1.96 -15.00
N HIS A 117 6.83 -1.57 -16.23
CA HIS A 117 7.39 -0.38 -16.86
C HIS A 117 7.14 0.89 -16.03
N ARG A 118 5.88 1.11 -15.61
CA ARG A 118 5.45 2.29 -14.86
C ARG A 118 6.19 2.45 -13.53
N PHE A 119 6.42 1.37 -12.80
CA PHE A 119 6.97 1.42 -11.45
C PHE A 119 8.45 1.03 -11.35
N SER A 120 9.08 0.64 -12.45
CA SER A 120 10.49 0.19 -12.52
C SER A 120 11.52 1.14 -11.89
N ASN A 121 11.25 2.45 -11.88
CA ASN A 121 12.16 3.46 -11.35
C ASN A 121 11.79 3.94 -9.93
N THR A 122 10.83 3.28 -9.27
CA THR A 122 10.41 3.66 -7.92
C THR A 122 11.50 3.31 -6.91
N THR A 123 11.80 4.22 -5.99
CA THR A 123 12.87 4.09 -5.00
C THR A 123 12.38 3.71 -3.60
N ILE A 124 11.06 3.61 -3.42
CA ILE A 124 10.41 3.20 -2.17
C ILE A 124 9.68 1.88 -2.35
N PRO A 125 9.47 1.09 -1.29
CA PRO A 125 8.67 -0.13 -1.37
C PRO A 125 7.27 0.15 -1.91
N ILE A 126 6.83 -0.67 -2.87
CA ILE A 126 5.47 -0.63 -3.41
C ILE A 126 4.80 -1.99 -3.33
N PHE A 127 3.51 -2.05 -3.02
CA PHE A 127 2.77 -3.33 -2.99
C PHE A 127 1.28 -3.12 -3.28
N PHE A 128 0.57 -4.18 -3.63
CA PHE A 128 -0.88 -4.07 -3.81
C PHE A 128 -1.57 -4.05 -2.45
N SER A 129 -2.22 -2.94 -2.12
CA SER A 129 -3.08 -2.87 -0.94
C SER A 129 -4.31 -3.77 -1.11
N GLU A 130 -4.76 -3.96 -2.34
CA GLU A 130 -5.92 -4.79 -2.69
C GLU A 130 -5.73 -5.41 -4.07
N TYR A 131 -6.03 -6.70 -4.22
CA TYR A 131 -6.20 -7.37 -5.51
C TYR A 131 -7.22 -8.51 -5.41
N GLY A 132 -7.57 -9.14 -6.53
CA GLY A 132 -8.49 -10.29 -6.57
C GLY A 132 -9.82 -9.97 -7.22
N ASN A 133 -9.81 -9.71 -8.53
CA ASN A 133 -10.99 -9.27 -9.30
C ASN A 133 -12.12 -10.33 -9.26
N PRO A 134 -13.37 -9.99 -8.84
CA PRO A 134 -14.45 -10.94 -8.63
C PRO A 134 -15.33 -11.14 -9.87
N SER A 135 -15.01 -10.51 -11.01
CA SER A 135 -15.80 -10.58 -12.24
C SER A 135 -15.99 -11.99 -12.79
N ARG A 136 -15.16 -12.95 -12.35
CA ARG A 136 -15.32 -14.39 -12.60
C ARG A 136 -15.22 -15.12 -11.28
N GLN A 137 -16.28 -15.85 -10.93
CA GLN A 137 -16.34 -16.65 -9.71
C GLN A 137 -16.45 -18.16 -10.06
N PRO A 138 -15.81 -19.04 -9.28
CA PRO A 138 -14.87 -18.73 -8.21
C PRO A 138 -13.57 -18.09 -8.74
N ARG A 139 -12.97 -17.18 -7.97
CA ARG A 139 -11.71 -16.52 -8.34
C ARG A 139 -10.57 -17.52 -8.34
N LEU A 140 -9.74 -17.49 -9.38
CA LEU A 140 -8.62 -18.43 -9.54
C LEU A 140 -7.33 -17.96 -8.85
N PHE A 141 -7.21 -16.66 -8.52
CA PHE A 141 -6.05 -16.05 -7.85
C PHE A 141 -4.70 -16.28 -8.55
N GLN A 142 -4.70 -16.45 -9.88
CA GLN A 142 -3.46 -16.65 -10.67
C GLN A 142 -2.53 -15.43 -10.62
N GLU A 143 -3.10 -14.24 -10.42
CA GLU A 143 -2.36 -13.01 -10.15
C GLU A 143 -1.48 -13.09 -8.91
N THR A 144 -1.80 -13.97 -7.94
CA THR A 144 -0.98 -14.18 -6.75
C THR A 144 0.38 -14.74 -7.16
N THR A 145 0.40 -15.82 -7.93
CA THR A 145 1.66 -16.41 -8.43
C THR A 145 2.42 -15.44 -9.34
N ALA A 146 1.72 -14.61 -10.12
CA ALA A 146 2.36 -13.60 -10.95
C ALA A 146 3.01 -12.49 -10.11
N LEU A 147 2.34 -12.01 -9.07
CA LEU A 147 2.83 -10.95 -8.16
C LEU A 147 4.13 -11.33 -7.46
N TYR A 148 4.33 -12.62 -7.17
CA TYR A 148 5.55 -13.14 -6.56
C TYR A 148 6.52 -13.77 -7.57
N SER A 149 6.28 -13.64 -8.87
CA SER A 149 7.27 -14.04 -9.88
C SER A 149 8.52 -13.16 -9.82
N PRO A 150 9.71 -13.64 -10.27
CA PRO A 150 10.95 -12.85 -10.23
C PRO A 150 10.85 -11.47 -10.90
N ALA A 151 10.07 -11.34 -11.97
CA ALA A 151 9.87 -10.06 -12.65
C ALA A 151 9.10 -9.05 -11.78
N MET A 152 8.03 -9.50 -11.12
CA MET A 152 7.21 -8.66 -10.25
C MET A 152 7.88 -8.39 -8.90
N SER A 153 8.51 -9.39 -8.28
CA SER A 153 9.12 -9.26 -6.95
C SER A 153 10.33 -8.32 -6.92
N ARG A 154 10.95 -8.05 -8.08
CA ARG A 154 11.99 -7.02 -8.22
C ARG A 154 11.47 -5.59 -8.06
N ILE A 155 10.17 -5.37 -8.23
CA ILE A 155 9.54 -4.05 -8.19
C ILE A 155 8.52 -3.98 -7.04
N PHE A 156 7.67 -5.00 -6.88
CA PHE A 156 6.61 -5.05 -5.88
C PHE A 156 6.97 -5.93 -4.69
N SER A 157 6.68 -5.44 -3.49
CA SER A 157 6.84 -6.14 -2.21
C SER A 157 5.64 -7.03 -1.85
N GLY A 158 4.93 -7.57 -2.85
CA GLY A 158 3.75 -8.43 -2.66
C GLY A 158 2.41 -7.68 -2.65
N GLY A 159 1.43 -8.20 -1.89
CA GLY A 159 0.13 -7.54 -1.74
C GLY A 159 -0.91 -8.32 -0.95
N CYS A 160 -2.07 -7.70 -0.73
CA CYS A 160 -3.18 -8.23 0.06
C CYS A 160 -4.40 -8.58 -0.83
N ALA A 161 -4.87 -9.82 -0.75
CA ALA A 161 -6.11 -10.22 -1.41
C ALA A 161 -7.31 -9.54 -0.74
N TYR A 162 -8.18 -8.92 -1.53
CA TYR A 162 -9.40 -8.25 -1.07
C TYR A 162 -10.60 -9.17 -1.31
N GLU A 163 -11.41 -9.53 -0.31
CA GLU A 163 -11.26 -9.32 1.14
C GLU A 163 -11.64 -10.59 1.89
N PHE A 164 -11.37 -10.65 3.20
CA PHE A 164 -11.65 -11.87 3.96
C PHE A 164 -13.15 -12.14 4.11
N TRP A 165 -13.93 -11.13 4.50
CA TRP A 165 -15.36 -11.28 4.79
C TRP A 165 -16.24 -10.99 3.58
N GLU A 166 -17.18 -11.87 3.30
CA GLU A 166 -18.18 -11.63 2.25
C GLU A 166 -19.13 -10.51 2.65
N SER A 167 -19.23 -9.53 1.75
CA SER A 167 -20.26 -8.51 1.75
C SER A 167 -21.02 -8.51 0.42
N ALA A 168 -21.93 -7.56 0.22
CA ALA A 168 -22.71 -7.46 -1.03
C ALA A 168 -21.84 -7.22 -2.29
N ASN A 169 -20.56 -6.88 -2.12
CA ASN A 169 -19.61 -6.67 -3.21
C ASN A 169 -19.10 -7.98 -3.85
N GLY A 170 -19.30 -9.14 -3.21
CA GLY A 170 -18.92 -10.45 -3.73
C GLY A 170 -17.42 -10.78 -3.68
N TYR A 171 -16.63 -10.09 -2.85
CA TYR A 171 -15.18 -10.26 -2.73
C TYR A 171 -14.71 -11.17 -1.59
N GLY A 172 -15.62 -11.67 -0.76
CA GLY A 172 -15.27 -12.44 0.43
C GLY A 172 -14.61 -13.78 0.13
N LEU A 173 -13.73 -14.18 1.04
CA LEU A 173 -13.17 -15.53 1.10
C LEU A 173 -13.97 -16.43 2.06
N ALA A 174 -14.69 -15.84 3.01
CA ALA A 174 -15.51 -16.53 3.97
C ALA A 174 -16.68 -15.67 4.46
N LYS A 175 -17.69 -16.30 5.04
CA LYS A 175 -18.81 -15.61 5.68
C LYS A 175 -19.23 -16.30 6.98
N PRO A 176 -19.71 -15.56 7.99
CA PRO A 176 -20.51 -16.16 9.04
C PRO A 176 -21.91 -16.51 8.48
N ASP A 177 -22.22 -17.80 8.39
CA ASP A 177 -23.59 -18.33 8.26
C ASP A 177 -24.44 -17.83 7.04
N ASP A 178 -24.25 -18.44 5.84
CA ASP A 178 -24.99 -18.29 4.57
C ASP A 178 -24.53 -19.29 3.48
N GLU A 179 -25.45 -19.93 2.72
CA GLU A 179 -25.21 -21.23 2.05
C GLU A 179 -24.71 -21.22 0.59
N ASN A 180 -24.67 -20.08 -0.11
CA ASN A 180 -24.62 -20.09 -1.59
C ASN A 180 -23.22 -20.15 -2.26
N LYS A 181 -22.11 -20.24 -1.50
CA LYS A 181 -20.72 -20.31 -2.05
C LYS A 181 -19.80 -21.29 -1.29
N ILE A 182 -20.36 -22.15 -0.44
CA ILE A 182 -19.60 -22.92 0.55
C ILE A 182 -18.75 -24.00 -0.12
N PHE A 183 -17.46 -24.03 0.24
CA PHE A 183 -16.58 -25.18 0.07
C PHE A 183 -16.51 -26.03 1.35
N GLU A 184 -16.31 -25.39 2.50
CA GLU A 184 -16.18 -26.06 3.81
C GLU A 184 -16.97 -25.28 4.87
N ARG A 185 -17.66 -26.01 5.75
CA ARG A 185 -18.21 -25.50 7.01
C ARG A 185 -17.28 -25.88 8.16
N ARG A 186 -16.76 -24.88 8.88
CA ARG A 186 -15.87 -25.08 10.02
C ARG A 186 -16.50 -24.59 11.31
N GLU A 187 -16.52 -25.44 12.33
CA GLU A 187 -16.94 -25.04 13.67
C GLU A 187 -15.75 -24.45 14.43
N THR A 188 -15.95 -23.27 15.01
CA THR A 188 -14.95 -22.55 15.82
C THR A 188 -15.54 -22.22 17.19
N ASP A 189 -14.68 -21.84 18.13
CA ASP A 189 -15.08 -21.29 19.43
C ASP A 189 -15.96 -20.02 19.32
N ARG A 190 -15.91 -19.35 18.18
CA ARG A 190 -16.67 -18.13 17.87
C ARG A 190 -17.89 -18.36 16.95
N GLY A 191 -18.23 -19.61 16.66
CA GLY A 191 -19.35 -19.99 15.81
C GLY A 191 -18.95 -20.67 14.51
N ILE A 192 -19.88 -20.71 13.56
CA ILE A 192 -19.69 -21.39 12.27
C ILE A 192 -19.01 -20.44 11.28
N LEU A 193 -17.89 -20.87 10.71
CA LEU A 193 -17.23 -20.20 9.59
C LEU A 193 -17.50 -20.97 8.31
N LEU A 194 -18.03 -20.28 7.30
CA LEU A 194 -18.23 -20.85 5.97
C LEU A 194 -17.11 -20.37 5.06
N VAL A 195 -16.28 -21.31 4.63
CA VAL A 195 -15.13 -21.08 3.77
C VAL A 195 -15.57 -21.24 2.32
N PHE A 196 -15.27 -20.27 1.47
CA PHE A 196 -15.65 -20.29 0.06
C PHE A 196 -14.57 -20.93 -0.82
N ASN A 197 -14.96 -21.32 -2.05
CA ASN A 197 -14.02 -21.81 -3.06
C ASN A 197 -12.85 -20.84 -3.32
N ASP A 198 -13.13 -19.54 -3.26
CA ASP A 198 -12.13 -18.48 -3.41
C ASP A 198 -11.00 -18.59 -2.38
N PHE A 199 -11.30 -18.92 -1.13
CA PHE A 199 -10.28 -19.14 -0.09
C PHE A 199 -9.36 -20.30 -0.45
N VAL A 200 -9.93 -21.40 -0.96
CA VAL A 200 -9.16 -22.59 -1.35
C VAL A 200 -8.24 -22.29 -2.52
N ASN A 201 -8.74 -21.58 -3.53
CA ASN A 201 -7.96 -21.17 -4.69
C ASN A 201 -6.83 -20.22 -4.29
N TYR A 202 -7.12 -19.23 -3.45
CA TYR A 202 -6.11 -18.31 -2.92
C TYR A 202 -5.03 -19.05 -2.12
N LYS A 203 -5.45 -19.93 -1.19
CA LYS A 203 -4.52 -20.76 -0.39
C LYS A 203 -3.63 -21.63 -1.27
N SER A 204 -4.19 -22.24 -2.32
CA SER A 204 -3.42 -23.04 -3.28
C SER A 204 -2.38 -22.20 -4.00
N LYS A 205 -2.77 -21.01 -4.47
CA LYS A 205 -1.86 -20.11 -5.19
C LYS A 205 -0.77 -19.51 -4.31
N LEU A 206 -1.08 -19.22 -3.04
CA LEU A 206 -0.06 -18.83 -2.06
C LEU A 206 0.94 -19.96 -1.77
N ALA A 207 0.48 -21.21 -1.71
CA ALA A 207 1.38 -22.35 -1.49
C ALA A 207 2.38 -22.51 -2.64
N GLU A 208 1.94 -22.33 -3.89
CA GLU A 208 2.81 -22.34 -5.08
C GLU A 208 3.91 -21.25 -5.05
N VAL A 209 3.69 -20.15 -4.33
CA VAL A 209 4.69 -19.07 -4.18
C VAL A 209 5.87 -19.51 -3.31
N GLY A 210 5.64 -20.35 -2.30
CA GLY A 210 6.70 -20.84 -1.41
C GLY A 210 7.79 -21.65 -2.13
N ASP A 211 7.48 -22.16 -3.32
CA ASP A 211 8.40 -22.89 -4.19
C ASP A 211 9.15 -21.98 -5.19
N ILE A 212 8.82 -20.69 -5.27
CA ILE A 212 9.48 -19.73 -6.14
C ILE A 212 10.76 -19.25 -5.43
N ALA A 213 11.92 -19.44 -6.09
CA ALA A 213 13.19 -18.95 -5.58
C ALA A 213 13.15 -17.43 -5.44
N VAL A 214 13.31 -16.93 -4.21
CA VAL A 214 13.56 -15.51 -3.94
C VAL A 214 15.01 -15.24 -4.30
N GLU A 215 15.25 -14.46 -5.35
CA GLU A 215 16.61 -13.96 -5.62
C GLU A 215 17.04 -13.08 -4.44
N ASP A 216 18.24 -13.32 -3.93
CA ASP A 216 18.81 -12.54 -2.82
C ASP A 216 19.00 -11.09 -3.27
N VAL A 217 18.20 -10.18 -2.71
CA VAL A 217 18.19 -8.76 -3.11
C VAL A 217 19.22 -7.94 -2.33
N SER A 218 20.16 -8.60 -1.63
CA SER A 218 21.24 -7.95 -0.88
C SER A 218 22.00 -6.92 -1.73
N GLU A 219 22.16 -7.16 -3.03
CA GLU A 219 22.84 -6.23 -3.96
C GLU A 219 22.00 -5.00 -4.36
N ALA A 220 20.66 -5.03 -4.27
CA ALA A 220 19.85 -3.83 -4.56
C ALA A 220 19.83 -2.83 -3.39
N THR A 221 20.19 -3.30 -2.20
CA THR A 221 20.26 -2.50 -0.97
C THR A 221 21.59 -1.73 -0.85
N GLU A 222 22.58 -2.06 -1.71
CA GLU A 222 23.91 -1.43 -1.76
C GLU A 222 24.05 -0.32 -2.81
N ARG A 223 22.94 0.16 -3.40
CA ARG A 223 22.96 1.55 -3.83
C ARG A 223 22.86 2.37 -2.57
N GLU A 224 24.03 2.65 -1.97
CA GLU A 224 24.19 3.79 -1.08
C GLU A 224 23.37 4.92 -1.70
N GLY A 225 22.34 5.36 -0.99
CA GLY A 225 21.70 6.60 -1.34
C GLY A 225 22.82 7.61 -1.38
N GLU A 226 23.23 8.02 -2.58
CA GLU A 226 23.77 9.36 -2.74
C GLU A 226 22.76 10.22 -2.01
N GLN A 227 23.20 10.75 -0.85
CA GLN A 227 22.46 11.75 -0.13
C GLN A 227 22.28 12.87 -1.14
N GLY A 228 21.15 12.84 -1.86
CA GLY A 228 20.75 13.91 -2.75
C GLY A 228 20.82 15.16 -1.90
N GLU A 229 21.70 16.07 -2.31
CA GLU A 229 22.03 17.31 -1.62
C GLU A 229 20.82 17.83 -0.85
N THR A 230 20.90 17.79 0.49
CA THR A 230 19.91 18.41 1.36
C THR A 230 19.77 19.87 0.94
N GLY A 231 18.62 20.23 0.36
CA GLY A 231 18.36 21.58 -0.13
C GLY A 231 17.95 21.73 -1.60
N LYS A 232 17.87 20.66 -2.41
CA LYS A 232 17.18 20.77 -3.71
C LYS A 232 15.67 20.88 -3.50
N LYS A 233 15.11 22.08 -3.69
CA LYS A 233 13.66 22.29 -3.86
C LYS A 233 13.14 21.21 -4.81
N ALA A 234 12.08 20.49 -4.43
CA ALA A 234 11.44 19.47 -5.25
C ALA A 234 11.01 20.06 -6.61
N SER A 235 11.90 20.06 -7.60
CA SER A 235 11.68 20.62 -8.94
C SER A 235 11.26 19.51 -9.88
N GLY A 236 9.95 19.42 -10.09
CA GLY A 236 9.32 18.57 -11.08
C GLY A 236 8.14 19.28 -11.72
N PRO A 237 7.53 18.71 -12.77
CA PRO A 237 6.41 19.31 -13.51
C PRO A 237 5.15 19.55 -12.64
N TRP A 238 5.17 19.10 -11.39
CA TRP A 238 4.14 19.26 -10.37
C TRP A 238 4.20 20.56 -9.59
N GLN A 239 5.30 21.33 -9.62
CA GLN A 239 5.45 22.53 -8.78
C GLN A 239 4.31 23.55 -8.98
N ASP A 240 3.83 23.69 -10.22
CA ASP A 240 2.72 24.57 -10.55
C ASP A 240 1.34 23.93 -10.31
N LYS A 241 1.27 22.60 -10.17
CA LYS A 241 0.03 21.83 -9.99
C LYS A 241 -0.29 21.54 -8.53
N PHE A 242 0.71 21.23 -7.71
CA PHE A 242 0.54 20.75 -6.34
C PHE A 242 1.37 21.58 -5.37
N ARG A 243 0.69 22.45 -4.63
CA ARG A 243 1.33 23.22 -3.56
C ARG A 243 1.15 22.50 -2.22
N MET A 244 2.26 22.22 -1.54
CA MET A 244 2.22 21.79 -0.14
C MET A 244 1.71 22.95 0.73
N LEU A 245 0.85 22.64 1.69
CA LEU A 245 0.20 23.61 2.54
C LEU A 245 1.01 23.86 3.82
N GLU A 246 0.67 24.94 4.51
CA GLU A 246 1.13 25.16 5.88
C GLU A 246 0.52 24.12 6.82
N SER A 247 1.22 23.81 7.90
CA SER A 247 0.72 22.90 8.92
C SER A 247 -0.50 23.51 9.60
N CYS A 248 -1.51 22.68 9.90
CA CYS A 248 -2.60 23.07 10.79
C CYS A 248 -2.34 22.68 12.26
N VAL A 249 -1.13 22.21 12.58
CA VAL A 249 -0.72 21.79 13.92
C VAL A 249 -0.10 22.96 14.66
N ASP A 250 -0.54 23.19 15.89
CA ASP A 250 0.18 24.05 16.83
C ASP A 250 1.38 23.28 17.39
N TRP A 251 2.54 23.49 16.78
CA TRP A 251 3.76 22.77 17.17
C TRP A 251 4.28 23.19 18.55
N HIS A 252 3.96 24.39 19.03
CA HIS A 252 4.37 24.82 20.36
C HIS A 252 3.66 24.01 21.45
N GLU A 253 2.39 23.66 21.24
CA GLU A 253 1.63 22.80 22.15
C GLU A 253 2.19 21.37 22.16
N VAL A 254 2.47 20.82 20.97
CA VAL A 254 3.00 19.44 20.81
C VAL A 254 4.41 19.30 21.40
N GLU A 255 5.28 20.28 21.22
CA GLU A 255 6.65 20.25 21.75
C GLU A 255 6.70 20.38 23.27
N ALA A 256 5.63 20.88 23.91
CA ALA A 256 5.52 21.00 25.36
C ALA A 256 4.95 19.75 26.07
N SER A 257 4.46 18.75 25.32
CA SER A 257 3.77 17.55 25.83
C SER A 257 4.59 16.27 25.81
#